data_AF-A0A7W5DJA3-F1
#
_entry.id   AF-A0A7W5DJA3-F1
#
_cell.length_a   1.000
_cell.length_b   1.000
_cell.length_c   1.000
_cell.angle_alpha   90.00
_cell.angle_beta   90.00
_cell.angle_gamma   90.00
#
_symmetry.space_group_name_H-M   'P 1'
#
loop_
_entity.id
_entity.type
_entity.pdbx_description
1 polymer ?
#
loop_
_entity_poly.entity_id
_entity_poly.type
_entity_poly.pdbx_seq_one_letter_code
_entity_poly.pdbx_strand_id
1 'polypeptide(L)' 'MMIVELIDGDDFRDRLIALGIRIPAGASPETCARMARCKLRDVGVPGLAETVRELMARTDIMLPSVRDAIERFLLPELR' A
#
# COMPACT_ATOMS: atom_id res chain seq x y z
N MET A 1 -16.20 -0.39 22.96
CA MET A 1 -16.15 -0.42 21.48
C MET A 1 -14.69 -0.35 21.10
N MET A 2 -14.04 -1.49 20.87
CA MET A 2 -12.63 -1.52 20.49
C MET A 2 -12.59 -1.32 18.98
N ILE A 3 -12.42 -0.07 18.55
CA ILE A 3 -12.08 0.20 17.15
C ILE A 3 -10.63 -0.26 17.02
N VAL A 4 -10.41 -1.52 16.68
CA VAL A 4 -9.12 -1.92 16.15
C VAL A 4 -9.01 -1.18 14.82
N GLU A 5 -8.13 -0.20 14.74
CA GLU A 5 -7.82 0.54 13.51
C GLU A 5 -7.19 -0.45 12.52
N LEU A 6 -8.03 -1.22 11.82
CA LEU A 6 -7.62 -2.25 10.89
C LEU A 6 -7.25 -1.60 9.55
N ILE A 7 -6.00 -1.76 9.14
CA ILE A 7 -5.52 -1.35 7.81
C ILE A 7 -6.11 -2.30 6.78
N ASP A 8 -7.16 -1.85 6.10
CA ASP A 8 -7.80 -2.55 5.01
C ASP A 8 -7.30 -2.06 3.62
N GLY A 9 -7.96 -2.53 2.57
CA GLY A 9 -7.63 -2.15 1.20
C GLY A 9 -7.92 -0.69 0.87
N ASP A 10 -8.92 -0.09 1.50
CA ASP A 10 -9.28 1.32 1.35
C ASP A 10 -8.25 2.20 2.06
N ASP A 11 -7.85 1.88 3.30
CA ASP A 11 -6.77 2.58 4.02
C ASP A 11 -5.44 2.55 3.26
N PHE A 12 -5.11 1.37 2.71
CA PHE A 12 -3.93 1.23 1.88
C PHE A 12 -4.01 2.09 0.61
N ARG A 13 -5.17 2.10 -0.05
CA ARG A 13 -5.41 2.96 -1.22
C ARG A 13 -5.26 4.43 -0.87
N ASP A 14 -5.87 4.89 0.21
CA ASP A 14 -5.82 6.30 0.62
C ASP A 14 -4.39 6.75 0.92
N ARG A 15 -3.57 5.91 1.56
CA ARG A 15 -2.13 6.17 1.74
C ARG A 15 -1.38 6.32 0.41
N LEU A 16 -1.67 5.48 -0.58
CA LEU A 16 -1.06 5.59 -1.91
C LEU A 16 -1.53 6.84 -2.67
N ILE A 17 -2.80 7.19 -2.55
CA ILE A 17 -3.37 8.43 -3.12
C ILE A 17 -2.72 9.66 -2.50
N ALA A 18 -2.45 9.64 -1.19
CA ALA A 18 -1.74 10.72 -0.50
C ALA A 18 -0.30 10.92 -1.03
N LEU A 19 0.35 9.86 -1.52
CA LEU A 19 1.64 9.92 -2.22
C LEU A 19 1.51 10.40 -3.68
N GLY A 20 0.29 10.72 -4.12
CA GLY A 20 -0.02 11.18 -5.48
C GLY A 20 -0.26 10.05 -6.47
N ILE A 21 -0.39 8.78 -6.05
CA ILE A 21 -0.72 7.66 -6.94
C ILE A 21 -2.22 7.68 -7.20
N ARG A 22 -2.63 7.88 -8.46
CA ARG A 22 -4.07 7.84 -8.80
C ARG A 22 -4.52 6.39 -8.86
N ILE A 23 -5.37 5.99 -7.92
CA ILE A 23 -5.95 4.65 -7.86
C ILE A 23 -7.48 4.80 -7.88
N PRO A 24 -8.20 4.03 -8.72
CA PRO A 24 -9.65 4.10 -8.75
C PRO A 24 -10.28 3.59 -7.45
N ALA A 25 -11.44 4.16 -7.09
CA ALA A 25 -12.24 3.66 -5.98
C ALA A 25 -12.69 2.22 -6.26
N GLY A 26 -12.66 1.37 -5.23
CA GLY A 26 -12.97 -0.06 -5.36
C GLY A 26 -11.84 -0.92 -5.94
N ALA A 27 -10.63 -0.37 -6.13
CA ALA A 27 -9.47 -1.18 -6.49
C ALA A 27 -9.10 -2.15 -5.37
N SER A 28 -8.87 -3.42 -5.73
CA SER A 28 -8.32 -4.42 -4.82
C SER A 28 -6.92 -4.04 -4.34
N PRO A 29 -6.47 -4.48 -3.15
CA PRO A 29 -5.12 -4.20 -2.63
C PRO A 29 -4.01 -4.57 -3.62
N GLU A 30 -4.17 -5.68 -4.36
CA GLU A 30 -3.26 -6.09 -5.43
C GLU A 30 -3.17 -5.07 -6.56
N THR A 31 -4.30 -4.56 -7.04
CA THR A 31 -4.36 -3.51 -8.06
C THR A 31 -3.70 -2.23 -7.55
N CYS A 32 -3.98 -1.84 -6.30
CA CYS A 32 -3.35 -0.70 -5.65
C CYS A 32 -1.81 -0.83 -5.65
N ALA A 33 -1.30 -1.97 -5.18
CA ALA A 33 0.13 -2.24 -5.11
C ALA A 33 0.79 -2.30 -6.49
N ARG A 34 0.11 -2.87 -7.50
CA ARG A 34 0.59 -2.88 -8.89
C ARG A 34 0.66 -1.49 -9.49
N MET A 35 -0.36 -0.65 -9.28
CA MET A 35 -0.36 0.73 -9.77
C MET A 35 0.72 1.58 -9.10
N ALA A 36 0.89 1.42 -7.79
CA ALA A 36 1.97 2.04 -7.03
C ALA A 36 3.34 1.63 -7.56
N ARG A 37 3.57 0.34 -7.82
CA ARG A 37 4.78 -0.18 -8.46
C ARG A 37 5.01 0.42 -9.84
N CYS A 38 3.99 0.43 -10.71
CA CYS A 38 4.12 1.02 -12.04
C CYS A 38 4.56 2.48 -11.96
N LYS A 39 3.96 3.27 -11.07
CA LYS A 39 4.32 4.66 -10.88
C LYS A 39 5.73 4.85 -10.28
N LEU A 40 6.11 4.00 -9.33
CA LEU A 40 7.46 3.97 -8.76
C LEU A 40 8.52 3.73 -9.84
N ARG A 41 8.27 2.79 -10.77
CA ARG A 41 9.20 2.50 -11.87
C ARG A 41 9.22 3.57 -12.96
N ASP A 42 8.09 4.25 -13.18
CA ASP A 42 7.93 5.23 -14.25
C ASP A 42 8.55 6.59 -13.90
N VAL A 43 8.19 7.14 -12.73
CA VAL A 43 8.60 8.48 -12.30
C VAL A 43 9.23 8.53 -10.91
N GLY A 44 9.21 7.42 -10.18
CA GLY A 44 9.53 7.40 -8.75
C GLY A 44 8.35 7.90 -7.90
N VAL A 45 8.21 7.34 -6.71
CA VAL A 45 7.24 7.83 -5.71
C VAL A 45 8.01 8.09 -4.42
N PRO A 46 8.47 9.34 -4.19
CA PRO A 46 9.14 9.69 -2.94
C PRO A 46 8.18 9.45 -1.76
N GLY A 47 8.70 8.86 -0.69
CA GLY A 47 7.90 8.49 0.49
C GLY A 47 7.25 7.10 0.42
N LEU A 48 7.12 6.47 -0.76
CA LEU A 48 6.51 5.13 -0.86
C LEU A 48 7.28 4.07 -0.06
N ALA A 49 8.61 4.13 -0.07
CA ALA A 49 9.45 3.23 0.71
C ALA A 49 9.19 3.36 2.22
N GLU A 50 9.03 4.60 2.71
CA GLU A 50 8.76 4.87 4.13
C GLU A 50 7.35 4.45 4.50
N THR A 51 6.34 4.79 3.70
CA THR A 51 4.95 4.37 3.91
C THR A 51 4.82 2.85 3.94
N VAL A 52 5.49 2.13 3.02
CA VAL A 52 5.52 0.66 3.02
C VAL A 52 6.20 0.11 4.26
N ARG A 53 7.29 0.72 4.72
CA ARG A 53 7.97 0.31 5.96
C ARG A 53 7.09 0.50 7.20
N GLU A 54 6.40 1.63 7.29
CA GLU A 54 5.45 1.92 8.38
C GLU A 54 4.24 0.96 8.36
N LEU A 55 3.72 0.67 7.16
CA LEU A 55 2.68 -0.33 6.94
C LEU A 55 3.15 -1.71 7.43
N MET A 56 4.33 -2.16 7.01
CA MET A 56 4.90 -3.46 7.42
C MET A 56 5.22 -3.53 8.92
N ALA A 57 5.51 -2.40 9.57
CA ALA A 57 5.66 -2.32 11.02
C ALA A 57 4.34 -2.53 11.78
N ARG A 58 3.19 -2.29 11.13
CA ARG A 58 1.83 -2.43 11.70
C ARG A 58 1.07 -3.61 11.11
N THR A 59 1.77 -4.73 10.91
CA THR A 59 1.18 -5.95 10.35
C THR A 59 0.20 -6.65 11.29
N ASP A 60 0.22 -6.32 12.58
CA ASP A 60 -0.71 -6.80 13.61
C ASP A 60 -2.15 -6.30 13.41
N ILE A 61 -2.30 -5.11 12.80
CA ILE A 61 -3.58 -4.51 12.46
C ILE A 61 -3.84 -4.47 10.95
N MET A 62 -3.08 -5.22 10.14
CA MET A 62 -3.22 -5.21 8.68
C MET A 62 -3.97 -6.43 8.16
N LEU A 63 -4.87 -6.21 7.21
CA LEU A 63 -5.50 -7.31 6.50
C LEU A 63 -4.46 -8.16 5.73
N PRO A 64 -4.56 -9.51 5.79
CA PRO A 64 -3.64 -10.40 5.07
C PRO A 64 -3.56 -10.10 3.57
N SER A 65 -4.68 -9.72 2.94
CA SER A 65 -4.73 -9.37 1.52
C SER A 65 -3.91 -8.13 1.16
N VAL A 66 -3.84 -7.15 2.08
CA VAL A 66 -3.01 -5.94 1.91
C VAL A 66 -1.55 -6.30 2.09
N ARG A 67 -1.23 -7.12 3.10
CA ARG A 67 0.13 -7.58 3.36
C ARG A 67 0.69 -8.35 2.15
N ASP A 68 -0.06 -9.33 1.63
CA ASP A 68 0.35 -10.12 0.46
C ASP A 68 0.62 -9.23 -0.76
N ALA A 69 -0.26 -8.24 -1.01
CA ALA A 69 -0.08 -7.29 -2.11
C ALA A 69 1.21 -6.46 -1.96
N ILE A 70 1.51 -5.99 -0.75
CA ILE A 70 2.74 -5.21 -0.48
C ILE A 70 3.97 -6.11 -0.65
N GLU A 71 3.98 -7.30 -0.05
CA GLU A 71 5.09 -8.25 -0.12
C GLU A 71 5.39 -8.70 -1.56
N ARG A 72 4.34 -8.90 -2.36
CA ARG A 72 4.45 -9.45 -3.71
C ARG A 72 4.80 -8.42 -4.77
N PHE A 73 4.33 -7.17 -4.62
CA PHE A 73 4.47 -6.14 -5.64
C PHE A 73 5.36 -4.97 -5.24
N LEU A 74 5.39 -4.57 -3.97
CA LEU A 74 6.11 -3.36 -3.53
C LEU A 74 7.47 -3.68 -2.90
N LEU A 75 7.56 -4.66 -1.99
CA LEU A 75 8.84 -5.01 -1.36
C LEU A 75 9.98 -5.33 -2.35
N PRO A 76 9.75 -6.06 -3.47
CA PRO A 76 10.80 -6.36 -4.43
C PRO A 76 11.37 -5.14 -5.15
N GLU A 77 10.62 -4.04 -5.21
CA GLU A 77 10.96 -2.82 -5.94
C GLU A 77 11.59 -1.76 -5.05
N LEU A 78 11.43 -1.91 -3.74
CA LEU A 78 11.92 -0.99 -2.70
C LEU A 78 13.22 -1.50 -2.04
N ARG A 79 13.80 -2.58 -2.57
CA ARG A 79 14.95 -3.29 -2.02
C ARG A 79 16.29 -2.77 -2.53
#